data_AF-A0A3L7S0L1-F1
#
_entry.id   AF-A0A3L7S0L1-F1
#
_cell.length_a   1.000
_cell.length_b   1.000
_cell.length_c   1.000
_cell.angle_alpha   90.00
_cell.angle_beta   90.00
_cell.angle_gamma   90.00
#
_symmetry.space_group_name_H-M   'P 1'
#
loop_
_entity.id
_entity.type
_entity.pdbx_description
1 polymer ?
#
loop_
_entity_poly.entity_id
_entity_poly.type
_entity_poly.pdbx_seq_one_letter_code
_entity_poly.pdbx_strand_id
1 'polypeptide(L)'
;MNAGILKLAFVNSARILKLALTVAIVFALPGRIRASFVDDQHFSPLMQSVAIGGLAFVATTALAIRDLQKLGTQKGLVRQHLENRSDMDERPFSAGFEVMSAQLAVFVRLAVAEFFMVPVEKIRPDDSLEHDYQFQRVMPDFQVFVVSRVLREYHLSPAVYRFDSRNLADFTDLVSEVGRIISNCQ
;
A
#
# COMPACT_ATOMS: atom_id res chain seq x y z
N MET A 1 7.40 0.22 -19.79
CA MET A 1 6.23 0.04 -18.90
C MET A 1 6.47 -1.21 -18.07
N ASN A 2 6.74 -1.06 -16.77
CA ASN A 2 7.28 -2.14 -15.91
C ASN A 2 6.21 -3.15 -15.48
N ALA A 3 6.45 -4.45 -15.73
CA ALA A 3 5.55 -5.55 -15.39
C ALA A 3 5.26 -5.68 -13.86
N GLY A 4 6.11 -5.09 -13.01
CA GLY A 4 5.91 -5.04 -11.55
C GLY A 4 4.73 -4.18 -11.11
N ILE A 5 4.45 -3.07 -11.82
CA ILE A 5 3.34 -2.15 -11.51
C ILE A 5 2.00 -2.82 -11.81
N LEU A 6 1.93 -3.57 -12.91
CA LEU A 6 0.77 -4.39 -13.25
C LEU A 6 0.53 -5.47 -12.20
N LYS A 7 1.56 -6.16 -11.72
CA LYS A 7 1.39 -7.18 -10.66
C LYS A 7 0.90 -6.58 -9.35
N LEU A 8 1.42 -5.44 -8.92
CA LEU A 8 1.02 -4.85 -7.64
C LEU A 8 -0.37 -4.21 -7.69
N ALA A 9 -0.69 -3.54 -8.80
CA ALA A 9 -2.04 -3.06 -9.09
C ALA A 9 -3.04 -4.23 -9.19
N PHE A 10 -2.64 -5.36 -9.78
CA PHE A 10 -3.46 -6.56 -9.91
C PHE A 10 -3.68 -7.28 -8.57
N VAL A 11 -2.67 -7.31 -7.69
CA VAL A 11 -2.81 -7.89 -6.35
C VAL A 11 -3.72 -7.03 -5.47
N ASN A 12 -3.59 -5.70 -5.54
CA ASN A 12 -4.46 -4.79 -4.82
C ASN A 12 -5.89 -4.78 -5.39
N SER A 13 -6.06 -4.81 -6.71
CA SER A 13 -7.39 -4.93 -7.32
C SER A 13 -8.03 -6.30 -7.06
N ALA A 14 -7.25 -7.38 -6.98
CA ALA A 14 -7.76 -8.70 -6.57
C ALA A 14 -8.20 -8.72 -5.09
N ARG A 15 -7.51 -8.00 -4.20
CA ARG A 15 -7.92 -7.85 -2.79
C ARG A 15 -9.19 -7.00 -2.66
N ILE A 16 -9.26 -5.89 -3.39
CA ILE A 16 -10.46 -5.01 -3.45
C ILE A 16 -11.65 -5.79 -4.03
N LEU A 17 -11.44 -6.55 -5.12
CA LEU A 17 -12.47 -7.39 -5.72
C LEU A 17 -12.94 -8.48 -4.76
N LYS A 18 -12.02 -9.13 -4.03
CA LYS A 18 -12.36 -10.13 -3.00
C LYS A 18 -13.14 -9.50 -1.85
N LEU A 19 -12.76 -8.32 -1.38
CA LEU A 19 -13.48 -7.63 -0.30
C LEU A 19 -14.87 -7.21 -0.75
N ALA A 20 -14.99 -6.61 -1.94
CA ALA A 20 -16.26 -6.21 -2.53
C ALA A 20 -17.18 -7.40 -2.80
N LEU A 21 -16.62 -8.52 -3.27
CA LEU A 21 -17.35 -9.78 -3.46
C LEU A 21 -17.81 -10.35 -2.12
N THR A 22 -16.96 -10.32 -1.09
CA THR A 22 -17.31 -10.80 0.25
C THR A 22 -18.44 -9.96 0.86
N VAL A 23 -18.36 -8.63 0.73
CA VAL A 23 -19.44 -7.71 1.14
C VAL A 23 -20.72 -8.02 0.37
N ALA A 24 -20.67 -8.17 -0.95
CA ALA A 24 -21.85 -8.52 -1.76
C ALA A 24 -22.48 -9.86 -1.33
N ILE A 25 -21.68 -10.89 -1.03
CA ILE A 25 -22.15 -12.19 -0.55
C ILE A 25 -22.77 -12.08 0.85
N VAL A 26 -22.14 -11.33 1.77
CA VAL A 26 -22.65 -11.12 3.14
C VAL A 26 -23.99 -10.38 3.13
N PHE A 27 -24.20 -9.44 2.21
CA PHE A 27 -25.49 -8.74 2.07
C PHE A 27 -26.55 -9.55 1.30
N ALA A 28 -26.14 -10.51 0.45
CA ALA A 28 -27.06 -11.41 -0.25
C ALA A 28 -27.55 -12.60 0.60
N LEU A 29 -26.79 -13.02 1.61
CA LEU A 29 -27.12 -14.15 2.50
C LEU A 29 -28.41 -13.94 3.34
N PRO A 30 -28.68 -12.76 3.94
CA PRO A 30 -29.91 -12.51 4.69
C PRO A 30 -31.19 -12.63 3.84
N GLY A 31 -31.10 -12.34 2.53
CA GLY A 31 -32.23 -12.46 1.59
C GLY A 31 -32.71 -13.90 1.40
N ARG A 32 -31.80 -14.89 1.54
CA ARG A 32 -32.15 -16.31 1.39
C ARG A 32 -32.85 -16.88 2.63
N ILE A 33 -32.59 -16.36 3.82
CA ILE A 33 -33.22 -16.83 5.07
C ILE A 33 -34.65 -16.30 5.20
N ARG A 34 -34.95 -15.12 4.62
CA ARG A 34 -36.29 -14.51 4.63
C ARG A 34 -37.21 -14.96 3.48
N ALA A 35 -36.65 -15.41 2.36
CA ALA A 35 -37.43 -15.84 1.19
C ALA A 35 -38.18 -17.16 1.39
N SER A 36 -37.90 -17.92 2.45
CA SER A 36 -38.59 -19.18 2.77
C SER A 36 -39.94 -18.99 3.49
N PHE A 37 -40.31 -17.75 3.88
CA PHE A 37 -41.43 -17.49 4.80
C PHE A 37 -42.43 -16.42 4.33
N VAL A 38 -42.33 -15.89 3.12
CA VAL A 38 -43.24 -14.84 2.64
C VAL A 38 -43.72 -15.14 1.23
N ASP A 39 -44.89 -15.77 1.14
CA ASP A 39 -45.78 -15.68 -0.02
C ASP A 39 -46.53 -14.35 0.11
N ASP A 40 -46.20 -13.36 -0.71
CA ASP A 40 -47.14 -12.33 -1.16
C ASP A 40 -46.52 -11.39 -2.21
N GLN A 41 -47.38 -10.91 -3.11
CA GLN A 41 -47.11 -10.26 -4.41
C GLN A 41 -46.44 -8.87 -4.37
N HIS A 42 -45.60 -8.58 -3.38
CA HIS A 42 -44.76 -7.37 -3.37
C HIS A 42 -43.31 -7.77 -3.61
N PHE A 43 -42.65 -7.06 -4.54
CA PHE A 43 -41.23 -7.17 -4.94
C PHE A 43 -40.45 -8.22 -4.15
N SER A 44 -40.19 -9.39 -4.77
CA SER A 44 -39.71 -10.55 -4.01
C SER A 44 -38.53 -10.17 -3.11
N PRO A 45 -38.51 -10.60 -1.84
CA PRO A 45 -37.45 -10.25 -0.89
C PRO A 45 -36.05 -10.58 -1.41
N LEU A 46 -35.96 -11.54 -2.34
CA LEU A 46 -34.76 -11.87 -3.09
C LEU A 46 -34.32 -10.73 -4.01
N MET A 47 -35.23 -10.15 -4.80
CA MET A 47 -34.93 -8.98 -5.65
C MET A 47 -34.51 -7.76 -4.84
N GLN A 48 -35.11 -7.53 -3.66
CA GLN A 48 -34.69 -6.45 -2.77
C GLN A 48 -33.27 -6.67 -2.22
N SER A 49 -32.95 -7.89 -1.79
CA SER A 49 -31.61 -8.23 -1.29
C SER A 49 -30.52 -8.12 -2.38
N VAL A 50 -30.83 -8.53 -3.61
CA VAL A 50 -29.93 -8.38 -4.77
C VAL A 50 -29.73 -6.91 -5.11
N ALA A 51 -30.77 -6.10 -5.07
CA ALA A 51 -30.67 -4.66 -5.31
C ALA A 51 -29.78 -3.97 -4.26
N ILE A 52 -29.96 -4.29 -2.97
CA ILE A 52 -29.15 -3.74 -1.88
C ILE A 52 -27.69 -4.20 -1.99
N GLY A 53 -27.46 -5.49 -2.25
CA GLY A 53 -26.11 -6.03 -2.46
C GLY A 53 -25.40 -5.41 -3.66
N GLY A 54 -26.14 -5.20 -4.76
CA GLY A 54 -25.64 -4.52 -5.95
C GLY A 54 -25.25 -3.06 -5.66
N LEU A 55 -26.09 -2.31 -4.93
CA LEU A 55 -25.78 -0.94 -4.53
C LEU A 55 -24.56 -0.87 -3.60
N ALA A 56 -24.44 -1.79 -2.64
CA ALA A 56 -23.28 -1.87 -1.75
C ALA A 56 -21.99 -2.18 -2.53
N PHE A 57 -22.05 -3.08 -3.52
CA PHE A 57 -20.92 -3.40 -4.39
C PHE A 57 -20.48 -2.18 -5.22
N VAL A 58 -21.42 -1.48 -5.85
CA VAL A 58 -21.13 -0.27 -6.63
C VAL A 58 -20.54 0.82 -5.74
N ALA A 59 -21.12 1.07 -4.57
CA ALA A 59 -20.61 2.06 -3.62
C ALA A 59 -19.19 1.73 -3.15
N THR A 60 -18.94 0.47 -2.77
CA THR A 60 -17.60 0.03 -2.33
C THR A 60 -16.58 0.15 -3.46
N THR A 61 -16.95 -0.23 -4.68
CA THR A 61 -16.09 -0.13 -5.86
C THR A 61 -15.78 1.34 -6.19
N ALA A 62 -16.78 2.22 -6.13
CA ALA A 62 -16.60 3.66 -6.36
C ALA A 62 -15.68 4.29 -5.30
N LEU A 63 -15.83 3.91 -4.02
CA LEU A 63 -14.93 4.33 -2.95
C LEU A 63 -13.50 3.84 -3.20
N ALA A 64 -13.33 2.57 -3.57
CA ALA A 64 -12.01 2.02 -3.88
C ALA A 64 -11.35 2.74 -5.08
N ILE A 65 -12.09 3.05 -6.14
CA ILE A 65 -11.58 3.82 -7.28
C ILE A 65 -11.16 5.22 -6.84
N ARG A 66 -11.98 5.90 -6.02
CA ARG A 66 -11.67 7.23 -5.48
C ARG A 66 -10.40 7.21 -4.64
N ASP A 67 -10.23 6.20 -3.79
CA ASP A 67 -9.04 6.06 -2.95
C ASP A 67 -7.78 5.80 -3.79
N LEU A 68 -7.88 4.96 -4.82
CA LEU A 68 -6.80 4.72 -5.78
C LEU A 68 -6.41 6.01 -6.54
N GLN A 69 -7.40 6.79 -6.98
CA GLN A 69 -7.15 8.08 -7.63
C GLN A 69 -6.45 9.06 -6.68
N LYS A 70 -6.95 9.16 -5.44
CA LYS A 70 -6.36 10.03 -4.42
C LYS A 70 -4.91 9.63 -4.14
N LEU A 71 -4.64 8.35 -3.94
CA LEU A 71 -3.28 7.83 -3.74
C LEU A 71 -2.39 8.12 -4.95
N GLY A 72 -2.90 7.89 -6.17
CA GLY A 72 -2.19 8.21 -7.41
C GLY A 72 -1.79 9.67 -7.51
N THR A 73 -2.71 10.59 -7.18
CA THR A 73 -2.41 12.03 -7.14
C THR A 73 -1.36 12.37 -6.09
N GLN A 74 -1.48 11.86 -4.86
CA GLN A 74 -0.49 12.12 -3.81
C GLN A 74 0.91 11.61 -4.19
N LYS A 75 0.99 10.38 -4.72
CA LYS A 75 2.24 9.83 -5.24
C LYS A 75 2.81 10.66 -6.39
N GLY A 76 1.94 11.15 -7.29
CA GLY A 76 2.34 12.02 -8.39
C GLY A 76 2.96 13.35 -7.92
N LEU A 77 2.41 13.95 -6.86
CA LEU A 77 2.96 15.18 -6.27
C LEU A 77 4.34 14.95 -5.66
N VAL A 78 4.50 13.87 -4.87
CA VAL A 78 5.80 13.51 -4.29
C VAL A 78 6.81 13.18 -5.38
N ARG A 79 6.40 12.39 -6.38
CA ARG A 79 7.22 12.06 -7.54
C ARG A 79 7.74 13.32 -8.23
N GLN A 80 6.86 14.25 -8.58
CA GLN A 80 7.24 15.50 -9.24
C GLN A 80 8.21 16.31 -8.37
N HIS A 81 7.96 16.35 -7.06
CA HIS A 81 8.84 17.04 -6.12
C HIS A 81 10.24 16.43 -6.06
N LEU A 82 10.35 15.09 -6.02
CA LEU A 82 11.62 14.37 -6.01
C LEU A 82 12.36 14.47 -7.36
N GLU A 83 11.64 14.37 -8.49
CA GLU A 83 12.21 14.47 -9.83
C GLU A 83 12.87 15.83 -10.10
N ASN A 84 12.32 16.91 -9.52
CA ASN A 84 12.84 18.27 -9.66
C ASN A 84 14.13 18.55 -8.88
N ARG A 85 14.59 17.63 -8.02
CA ARG A 85 15.83 17.79 -7.24
C ARG A 85 17.05 17.39 -8.07
N SER A 86 18.23 17.85 -7.69
CA SER A 86 19.48 17.32 -8.26
C SER A 86 19.71 15.87 -7.86
N ASP A 87 20.33 15.10 -8.75
CA ASP A 87 20.73 13.72 -8.46
C ASP A 87 21.79 13.69 -7.36
N MET A 88 21.73 12.68 -6.50
CA MET A 88 22.72 12.42 -5.46
C MET A 88 23.66 11.29 -5.88
N ASP A 89 24.96 11.52 -5.74
CA ASP A 89 25.98 10.48 -5.95
C ASP A 89 25.86 9.34 -4.93
N GLU A 90 26.22 8.13 -5.32
CA GLU A 90 26.12 6.91 -4.49
C GLU A 90 27.12 6.86 -3.32
N ARG A 91 28.30 7.46 -3.51
CA ARG A 91 29.38 7.46 -2.50
C ARG A 91 28.99 8.15 -1.19
N PRO A 92 28.43 9.39 -1.21
CA PRO A 92 27.99 10.04 0.01
C PRO A 92 26.79 9.35 0.67
N PHE A 93 25.96 8.62 -0.09
CA PHE A 93 24.81 7.89 0.48
C PHE A 93 25.28 6.78 1.43
N SER A 94 26.28 6.00 1.01
CA SER A 94 26.76 4.83 1.77
C SER A 94 27.63 5.21 2.98
N ALA A 95 28.21 6.41 2.98
CA ALA A 95 29.05 6.90 4.07
C ALA A 95 28.27 7.27 5.34
N GLY A 96 26.95 7.48 5.23
CA GLY A 96 26.08 7.84 6.35
C GLY A 96 25.60 6.67 7.22
N PHE A 97 25.91 5.42 6.85
CA PHE A 97 25.38 4.21 7.48
C PHE A 97 26.50 3.27 7.95
N GLU A 98 26.36 2.67 9.13
CA GLU A 98 27.23 1.56 9.57
C GLU A 98 27.09 0.34 8.63
N VAL A 99 28.13 -0.49 8.51
CA VAL A 99 28.26 -1.53 7.47
C VAL A 99 27.06 -2.49 7.37
N MET A 100 26.47 -2.93 8.49
CA MET A 100 25.25 -3.78 8.45
C MET A 100 23.97 -3.01 8.12
N SER A 101 23.92 -1.71 8.45
CA SER A 101 22.82 -0.83 8.06
C SER A 101 22.90 -0.37 6.60
N ALA A 102 24.08 -0.43 5.96
CA ALA A 102 24.29 0.05 4.61
C ALA A 102 23.54 -0.77 3.55
N GLN A 103 23.59 -2.11 3.61
CA GLN A 103 22.87 -2.95 2.65
C GLN A 103 21.35 -2.81 2.81
N LEU A 104 20.88 -2.78 4.06
CA LEU A 104 19.46 -2.55 4.35
C LEU A 104 19.01 -1.18 3.83
N ALA A 105 19.80 -0.13 4.08
CA ALA A 105 19.53 1.22 3.59
C ALA A 105 19.40 1.25 2.06
N VAL A 106 20.26 0.52 1.33
CA VAL A 106 20.15 0.39 -0.14
C VAL A 106 18.83 -0.26 -0.55
N PHE A 107 18.41 -1.36 0.09
CA PHE A 107 17.14 -2.01 -0.25
C PHE A 107 15.93 -1.15 0.09
N VAL A 108 15.96 -0.44 1.22
CA VAL A 108 14.91 0.53 1.57
C VAL A 108 14.88 1.66 0.56
N ARG A 109 16.04 2.20 0.17
CA ARG A 109 16.17 3.27 -0.84
C ARG A 109 15.55 2.85 -2.17
N LEU A 110 15.88 1.65 -2.63
CA LEU A 110 15.31 1.04 -3.85
C LEU A 110 13.79 0.89 -3.74
N ALA A 111 13.29 0.42 -2.60
CA ALA A 111 11.86 0.24 -2.39
C ALA A 111 11.10 1.58 -2.37
N VAL A 112 11.66 2.62 -1.75
CA VAL A 112 11.09 3.97 -1.75
C VAL A 112 11.08 4.55 -3.17
N ALA A 113 12.19 4.43 -3.89
CA ALA A 113 12.31 4.87 -5.29
C ALA A 113 11.27 4.17 -6.19
N GLU A 114 11.12 2.85 -6.05
CA GLU A 114 10.14 2.06 -6.79
C GLU A 114 8.69 2.45 -6.43
N PHE A 115 8.42 2.73 -5.15
CA PHE A 115 7.10 3.17 -4.71
C PHE A 115 6.71 4.49 -5.40
N PHE A 116 7.57 5.50 -5.38
CA PHE A 116 7.30 6.80 -6.00
C PHE A 116 7.56 6.84 -7.51
N MET A 117 8.11 5.76 -8.08
CA MET A 117 8.49 5.65 -9.48
C MET A 117 9.50 6.72 -9.92
N VAL A 118 10.51 6.95 -9.07
CA VAL A 118 11.61 7.88 -9.32
C VAL A 118 12.94 7.11 -9.43
N PRO A 119 13.96 7.70 -10.09
CA PRO A 119 15.32 7.18 -10.01
C PRO A 119 15.83 7.11 -8.56
N VAL A 120 16.66 6.12 -8.26
CA VAL A 120 17.17 5.87 -6.89
C VAL A 120 18.01 7.03 -6.38
N GLU A 121 18.69 7.71 -7.30
CA GLU A 121 19.53 8.88 -7.11
C GLU A 121 18.75 10.08 -6.53
N LYS A 122 17.41 10.07 -6.64
CA LYS A 122 16.54 11.09 -6.07
C LYS A 122 16.24 10.90 -4.58
N ILE A 123 16.49 9.71 -4.04
CA ILE A 123 16.24 9.37 -2.64
C ILE A 123 17.52 9.67 -1.85
N ARG A 124 17.44 10.53 -0.85
CA ARG A 124 18.56 10.98 -0.03
C ARG A 124 18.41 10.49 1.43
N PRO A 125 19.52 10.31 2.17
CA PRO A 125 19.47 9.79 3.53
C PRO A 125 18.91 10.80 4.54
N ASP A 126 18.94 12.09 4.21
CA ASP A 126 18.41 13.20 5.00
C ASP A 126 16.98 13.60 4.59
N ASP A 127 16.34 12.87 3.67
CA ASP A 127 14.97 13.15 3.27
C ASP A 127 14.01 12.97 4.46
N SER A 128 13.21 13.99 4.72
CA SER A 128 12.15 13.99 5.72
C SER A 128 10.95 13.19 5.23
N LEU A 129 10.54 12.21 6.02
CA LEU A 129 9.35 11.41 5.72
C LEU A 129 8.08 12.27 5.65
N GLU A 130 7.96 13.27 6.53
CA GLU A 130 6.80 14.14 6.56
C GLU A 130 6.80 15.16 5.42
N HIS A 131 7.93 15.83 5.17
CA HIS A 131 7.97 16.96 4.26
C HIS A 131 8.21 16.51 2.82
N ASP A 132 9.15 15.60 2.60
CA ASP A 132 9.60 15.21 1.27
C ASP A 132 8.74 14.09 0.70
N TYR A 133 8.41 13.10 1.52
CA TYR A 133 7.61 11.95 1.10
C TYR A 133 6.12 12.05 1.42
N GLN A 134 5.71 13.07 2.18
CA GLN A 134 4.34 13.23 2.67
C GLN A 134 3.78 11.93 3.23
N PHE A 135 4.61 11.23 4.03
CA PHE A 135 4.44 9.85 4.45
C PHE A 135 3.02 9.55 4.98
N GLN A 136 2.45 10.44 5.79
CA GLN A 136 1.10 10.28 6.35
C GLN A 136 -0.01 10.21 5.29
N ARG A 137 0.18 10.83 4.12
CA ARG A 137 -0.80 10.86 3.02
C ARG A 137 -0.77 9.61 2.15
N VAL A 138 0.36 8.91 2.15
CA VAL A 138 0.58 7.68 1.38
C VAL A 138 0.57 6.42 2.26
N MET A 139 0.37 6.59 3.57
CA MET A 139 0.00 5.52 4.48
C MET A 139 -1.43 5.02 4.23
N PRO A 140 -1.70 3.72 4.39
CA PRO A 140 -0.76 2.65 4.78
C PRO A 140 0.02 2.04 3.60
N ASP A 141 -0.30 2.35 2.35
CA ASP A 141 0.26 1.66 1.17
C ASP A 141 1.78 1.69 1.11
N PHE A 142 2.40 2.81 1.47
CA PHE A 142 3.85 2.95 1.50
C PHE A 142 4.51 1.93 2.45
N GLN A 143 3.98 1.70 3.67
CA GLN A 143 4.59 0.79 4.64
C GLN A 143 4.53 -0.64 4.12
N VAL A 144 3.39 -1.02 3.55
CA VAL A 144 3.15 -2.37 3.06
C VAL A 144 4.07 -2.63 1.88
N PHE A 145 4.18 -1.68 0.96
CA PHE A 145 5.05 -1.80 -0.19
C PHE A 145 6.52 -1.92 0.21
N VAL A 146 7.04 -0.95 0.99
CA VAL A 146 8.46 -0.89 1.35
C VAL A 146 8.87 -2.13 2.13
N VAL A 147 8.14 -2.49 3.19
CA VAL A 147 8.45 -3.68 4.01
C VAL A 147 8.37 -4.96 3.17
N SER A 148 7.30 -5.14 2.39
CA SER A 148 7.15 -6.35 1.56
C SER A 148 8.24 -6.47 0.49
N ARG A 149 8.67 -5.33 -0.07
CA ARG A 149 9.72 -5.28 -1.09
C ARG A 149 11.07 -5.68 -0.51
N VAL A 150 11.39 -5.20 0.69
CA VAL A 150 12.64 -5.51 1.39
C VAL A 150 12.65 -6.95 1.91
N LEU A 151 11.56 -7.43 2.53
CA LEU A 151 11.45 -8.83 2.96
C LEU A 151 11.69 -9.81 1.80
N ARG A 152 11.24 -9.46 0.59
CA ARG A 152 11.50 -10.25 -0.63
C ARG A 152 12.99 -10.31 -1.00
N GLU A 153 13.73 -9.21 -0.86
CA GLU A 153 15.18 -9.17 -1.11
C GLU A 153 15.95 -10.04 -0.10
N TYR A 154 15.47 -10.12 1.15
CA TYR A 154 16.04 -11.01 2.17
C TYR A 154 15.51 -12.45 2.11
N HIS A 155 14.67 -12.80 1.12
CA HIS A 155 14.01 -14.10 1.01
C HIS A 155 13.22 -14.53 2.26
N LEU A 156 12.70 -13.56 3.01
CA LEU A 156 11.90 -13.81 4.21
C LEU A 156 10.41 -13.92 3.87
N SER A 157 9.71 -14.79 4.60
CA SER A 157 8.26 -14.91 4.47
C SER A 157 7.58 -13.70 5.12
N PRO A 158 6.51 -13.15 4.53
CA PRO A 158 5.75 -12.08 5.15
C PRO A 158 5.05 -12.60 6.42
N ALA A 159 5.66 -12.36 7.58
CA ALA A 159 5.04 -12.56 8.88
C ALA A 159 4.15 -11.38 9.26
N VAL A 160 3.31 -11.55 10.29
CA VAL A 160 2.55 -10.43 10.87
C VAL A 160 3.55 -9.51 11.56
N TYR A 161 3.68 -8.28 11.05
CA TYR A 161 4.55 -7.27 11.63
C TYR A 161 3.73 -6.07 12.11
N ARG A 162 4.25 -5.39 13.13
CA ARG A 162 3.80 -4.05 13.53
C ARG A 162 4.79 -3.05 12.97
N PHE A 163 4.28 -1.97 12.37
CA PHE A 163 5.07 -0.83 11.91
C PHE A 163 4.76 0.35 12.84
N ASP A 164 5.76 0.91 13.52
CA ASP A 164 5.60 2.08 14.39
C ASP A 164 5.98 3.36 13.66
N SER A 165 4.96 4.12 13.24
CA SER A 165 5.13 5.37 12.51
C SER A 165 5.32 6.60 13.41
N ARG A 166 5.21 6.47 14.74
CA ARG A 166 5.16 7.63 15.64
C ARG A 166 6.49 8.38 15.78
N ASN A 167 7.60 7.68 15.55
CA ASN A 167 8.95 8.21 15.76
C ASN A 167 9.76 8.21 14.46
N LEU A 168 9.12 8.27 13.29
CA LEU A 168 9.81 8.29 12.01
C LEU A 168 9.88 9.72 11.48
N ALA A 169 11.03 10.38 11.63
CA ALA A 169 11.26 11.72 11.12
C ALA A 169 11.89 11.69 9.71
N ASP A 170 12.86 10.80 9.51
CA ASP A 170 13.69 10.76 8.32
C ASP A 170 13.89 9.35 7.74
N PHE A 171 14.65 9.27 6.65
CA PHE A 171 14.98 8.02 6.00
C PHE A 171 15.77 7.05 6.89
N THR A 172 16.63 7.54 7.79
CA THR A 172 17.41 6.70 8.70
C THR A 172 16.52 6.01 9.73
N ASP A 173 15.52 6.71 10.25
CA ASP A 173 14.50 6.13 11.12
C ASP A 173 13.70 5.04 10.39
N LEU A 174 13.35 5.28 9.12
CA LEU A 174 12.67 4.28 8.28
C LEU A 174 13.53 3.02 8.12
N VAL A 175 14.81 3.17 7.83
CA VAL A 175 15.75 2.04 7.72
C VAL A 175 15.80 1.26 9.03
N SER A 176 15.90 1.96 10.16
CA SER A 176 15.95 1.35 11.49
C SER A 176 14.68 0.56 11.80
N GLU A 177 13.51 1.12 11.49
CA GLU A 177 12.23 0.47 11.72
C GLU A 177 12.03 -0.75 10.81
N VAL A 178 12.43 -0.68 9.55
CA VAL A 178 12.42 -1.84 8.64
C VAL A 178 13.39 -2.92 9.14
N GLY A 179 14.57 -2.54 9.64
CA GLY A 179 15.54 -3.46 10.24
C GLY A 179 14.99 -4.18 11.48
N ARG A 180 14.25 -3.46 12.33
CA ARG A 180 13.51 -4.04 13.46
C ARG A 180 12.47 -5.05 12.98
N ILE A 181 11.78 -4.80 11.87
CA ILE A 181 10.82 -5.76 11.33
C ILE A 181 11.52 -7.01 10.79
N ILE A 182 12.60 -6.84 10.03
CA ILE A 182 13.38 -7.96 9.46
C ILE A 182 13.92 -8.88 10.55
N SER A 183 14.51 -8.31 11.61
CA SER A 183 15.06 -9.09 12.74
C SER A 183 14.00 -9.90 13.49
N ASN A 184 12.73 -9.46 13.47
CA ASN A 184 11.62 -10.23 14.06
C ASN A 184 11.06 -11.32 13.12
N CYS A 185 11.48 -11.34 11.86
CA CYS A 185 11.06 -12.32 10.86
C CYS A 185 12.10 -13.44 10.61
N GLN A 186 13.28 -13.32 11.21
CA GLN A 186 14.34 -14.34 11.18
C GLN A 186 14.09 -15.41 12.27
#